data_AF-A0A2J7RP81-F1
#
_entry.id   AF-A0A2J7RP81-F1
#
_cell.length_a   1.000
_cell.length_b   1.000
_cell.length_c   1.000
_cell.angle_alpha   90.00
_cell.angle_beta   90.00
_cell.angle_gamma   90.00
#
_symmetry.space_group_name_H-M   'P 1'
#
loop_
_entity.id
_entity.type
_entity.pdbx_description
1 polymer ?
#
loop_
_entity_poly.entity_id
_entity_poly.type
_entity_poly.pdbx_seq_one_letter_code
_entity_poly.pdbx_strand_id
1 'polypeptide(L)'
;IHHTENLIFHDISNFLCLTHFPEVGYSTLLTPENIALFQTFPFFGVVPVLLDENGKEIRGPGEGYLAFKRPWPGIMRTLFGNHERFETTYFKKFPGCYCTGDGARRDEDGYFWITGRVDDMLNVSGHLLSTAEVEATLSAHPNVAEAAVVSHGHPIKGECLYCFVTPNEGVKFSKELTDELKKKVREKIGPFATPEVIQHAPGLPKTRSGKIMRRILRKVAQNDRNIGDISTLADEGIIEVLFQNRIEIKA
;
A
#
# COMPACT_ATOMS: atom_id res chain seq x y z
N ILE A 1 10.26 -10.61 13.09
CA ILE A 1 9.42 -9.52 12.53
C ILE A 1 9.00 -9.84 11.08
N HIS A 2 9.88 -10.43 10.26
CA HIS A 2 9.57 -10.83 8.87
C HIS A 2 8.63 -12.03 8.68
N HIS A 3 8.38 -12.84 9.71
CA HIS A 3 7.58 -14.07 9.54
C HIS A 3 6.06 -13.85 9.62
N THR A 4 5.62 -12.74 10.21
CA THR A 4 4.19 -12.43 10.40
C THR A 4 3.55 -11.72 9.19
N GLU A 5 4.35 -11.03 8.37
CA GLU A 5 3.88 -10.33 7.16
C GLU A 5 3.55 -11.30 6.00
N ASN A 6 4.06 -12.54 6.04
CA ASN A 6 3.75 -13.56 5.03
C ASN A 6 2.40 -14.25 5.23
N LEU A 7 1.81 -14.17 6.43
CA LEU A 7 0.53 -14.82 6.72
C LEU A 7 -0.67 -13.97 6.28
N ILE A 8 -0.57 -12.63 6.35
CA ILE A 8 -1.71 -11.73 6.07
C ILE A 8 -2.12 -11.74 4.58
N PHE A 9 -1.14 -11.75 3.66
CA PHE A 9 -1.42 -11.86 2.22
C PHE A 9 -1.99 -13.24 1.85
N HIS A 10 -1.57 -14.31 2.55
CA HIS A 10 -2.13 -15.66 2.40
C HIS A 10 -3.51 -15.80 3.04
N ASP A 11 -3.83 -14.98 4.04
CA ASP A 11 -5.14 -14.94 4.68
C ASP A 11 -6.17 -14.27 3.74
N ILE A 12 -5.93 -13.04 3.28
CA ILE A 12 -6.92 -12.27 2.51
C ILE A 12 -7.20 -12.87 1.12
N SER A 13 -6.17 -13.37 0.43
CA SER A 13 -6.33 -14.05 -0.87
C SER A 13 -7.16 -15.33 -0.80
N ASN A 14 -7.36 -15.90 0.40
CA ASN A 14 -8.22 -17.06 0.65
C ASN A 14 -9.64 -16.70 1.14
N PHE A 15 -9.90 -15.46 1.58
CA PHE A 15 -11.20 -15.08 2.17
C PHE A 15 -12.19 -14.45 1.21
N LEU A 16 -11.70 -13.96 0.08
CA LEU A 16 -12.46 -13.28 -0.94
C LEU A 16 -12.40 -14.17 -2.19
N CYS A 17 -13.52 -14.84 -2.48
CA CYS A 17 -13.56 -15.84 -3.54
C CYS A 17 -13.34 -15.15 -4.90
N LEU A 18 -12.21 -15.46 -5.56
CA LEU A 18 -12.02 -15.15 -6.97
C LEU A 18 -13.16 -15.80 -7.74
N THR A 19 -14.16 -15.02 -8.15
CA THR A 19 -15.18 -15.52 -9.06
C THR A 19 -14.49 -15.81 -10.39
N HIS A 20 -14.52 -17.08 -10.78
CA HIS A 20 -13.98 -17.56 -12.03
C HIS A 20 -14.82 -16.95 -13.17
N PHE A 21 -14.29 -15.99 -13.91
CA PHE A 21 -14.88 -15.58 -15.19
C PHE A 21 -14.59 -16.70 -16.21
N PRO A 22 -15.61 -17.39 -16.79
CA PRO A 22 -15.37 -18.58 -17.61
C PRO A 22 -14.74 -18.36 -18.99
N GLU A 23 -14.25 -17.17 -19.36
CA GLU A 23 -13.87 -16.88 -20.76
C GLU A 23 -12.60 -16.05 -21.01
N VAL A 24 -11.76 -15.77 -20.01
CA VAL A 24 -10.51 -15.01 -20.27
C VAL A 24 -9.28 -15.80 -19.85
N GLY A 25 -8.48 -16.19 -20.86
CA GLY A 25 -7.26 -16.99 -20.67
C GLY A 25 -6.29 -16.34 -19.68
N TYR A 26 -5.65 -17.21 -18.87
CA TYR A 26 -4.70 -16.87 -17.80
C TYR A 26 -3.53 -15.96 -18.23
N SER A 27 -3.20 -15.86 -19.52
CA SER A 27 -2.09 -15.02 -20.01
C SER A 27 -2.43 -13.53 -20.20
N THR A 28 -3.70 -13.14 -20.06
CA THR A 28 -4.17 -11.76 -20.34
C THR A 28 -4.31 -10.89 -19.08
N LEU A 29 -4.11 -11.45 -17.89
CA LEU A 29 -4.41 -10.81 -16.60
C LEU A 29 -3.23 -10.04 -15.96
N LEU A 30 -2.07 -9.97 -16.62
CA LEU A 30 -0.84 -9.37 -16.07
C LEU A 30 -0.37 -8.16 -16.88
N THR A 31 -1.27 -7.23 -17.19
CA THR A 31 -0.88 -5.88 -17.67
C THR A 31 -0.98 -4.88 -16.52
N PRO A 32 -0.14 -3.82 -16.50
CA PRO A 32 -0.20 -2.75 -15.47
C PRO A 32 -1.56 -2.04 -15.38
N GLU A 33 -2.39 -2.17 -16.40
CA GLU A 33 -3.74 -1.61 -16.49
C GLU A 33 -4.79 -2.40 -15.68
N ASN A 34 -4.47 -3.64 -15.25
CA ASN A 34 -5.39 -4.60 -14.63
C ASN A 34 -5.22 -4.81 -13.11
N ILE A 35 -4.51 -3.91 -12.41
CA ILE A 35 -4.27 -4.02 -10.95
C ILE A 35 -5.57 -3.84 -10.13
N ALA A 36 -6.68 -3.45 -10.76
CA ALA A 36 -8.01 -3.30 -10.14
C ALA A 36 -8.94 -4.50 -10.38
N LEU A 37 -8.51 -5.76 -10.16
CA LEU A 37 -9.33 -6.95 -10.49
C LEU A 37 -9.58 -7.95 -9.35
N PHE A 38 -9.72 -7.50 -8.10
CA PHE A 38 -10.23 -8.37 -7.03
C PHE A 38 -11.65 -8.01 -6.64
N GLN A 39 -12.58 -8.18 -7.58
CA GLN A 39 -14.03 -8.16 -7.31
C GLN A 39 -14.43 -9.48 -6.66
N THR A 40 -14.88 -9.45 -5.41
CA THR A 40 -15.15 -10.69 -4.68
C THR A 40 -16.29 -10.55 -3.67
N PHE A 41 -16.96 -11.68 -3.43
CA PHE A 41 -17.83 -11.90 -2.27
C PHE A 41 -17.06 -12.65 -1.18
N PRO A 42 -17.42 -12.47 0.10
CA PRO A 42 -16.81 -13.22 1.18
C PRO A 42 -17.05 -14.72 1.06
N PHE A 43 -16.03 -15.49 1.42
CA PHE A 43 -16.14 -16.94 1.55
C PHE A 43 -17.07 -17.33 2.72
N PHE A 44 -17.55 -18.58 2.72
CA PHE A 44 -18.50 -19.04 3.74
C PHE A 44 -17.96 -18.87 5.17
N GLY A 45 -18.80 -18.33 6.05
CA GLY A 45 -18.46 -18.09 7.45
C GLY A 45 -17.67 -16.80 7.70
N VAL A 46 -17.17 -16.13 6.65
CA VAL A 46 -16.49 -14.83 6.75
C VAL A 46 -17.54 -13.72 6.67
N VAL A 47 -17.50 -12.77 7.61
CA VAL A 47 -18.41 -11.62 7.64
C VAL A 47 -17.59 -10.33 7.64
N PRO A 48 -17.22 -9.83 6.44
CA PRO A 48 -16.48 -8.58 6.30
C PRO A 48 -17.36 -7.38 6.63
N VAL A 49 -16.74 -6.35 7.18
CA VAL A 49 -17.33 -5.04 7.40
C VAL A 49 -16.35 -3.95 7.02
N LEU A 50 -16.90 -2.83 6.57
CA LEU A 50 -16.17 -1.58 6.42
C LEU A 50 -16.45 -0.71 7.65
N LEU A 51 -15.38 -0.26 8.30
CA LEU A 51 -15.45 0.64 9.45
C LEU A 51 -14.85 2.00 9.08
N ASP A 52 -15.43 3.08 9.60
CA ASP A 52 -14.80 4.39 9.57
C ASP A 52 -13.72 4.54 10.65
N GLU A 53 -13.06 5.70 10.73
CA GLU A 53 -12.03 6.01 11.74
C GLU A 53 -12.54 5.89 13.19
N ASN A 54 -13.85 6.06 13.41
CA ASN A 54 -14.47 5.96 14.73
C ASN A 54 -14.93 4.53 15.06
N GLY A 55 -14.68 3.55 14.17
CA GLY A 55 -15.14 2.18 14.30
C GLY A 55 -16.62 1.98 14.01
N LYS A 56 -17.29 2.97 13.40
CA LYS A 56 -18.69 2.83 12.99
C LYS A 56 -18.77 2.11 11.66
N GLU A 57 -19.67 1.15 11.58
CA GLU A 57 -19.90 0.40 10.34
C GLU A 57 -20.50 1.29 9.24
N ILE A 58 -19.86 1.26 8.09
CA ILE A 58 -20.34 1.86 6.85
C ILE A 58 -21.29 0.86 6.21
N ARG A 59 -22.57 1.24 6.08
CA ARG A 59 -23.62 0.42 5.44
C ARG A 59 -23.80 0.84 3.99
N GLY A 60 -24.07 -0.13 3.11
CA GLY A 60 -24.17 0.12 1.67
C GLY A 60 -22.81 0.40 1.02
N PRO A 61 -22.78 1.09 -0.12
CA PRO A 61 -21.55 1.49 -0.78
C PRO A 61 -20.71 2.43 0.09
N GLY A 62 -19.39 2.28 0.04
CA GLY A 62 -18.47 3.17 0.74
C GLY A 62 -17.07 2.58 0.85
N GLU A 63 -16.18 3.30 1.51
CA GLU A 63 -14.78 2.92 1.69
C GLU A 63 -14.36 3.10 3.15
N GLY A 64 -13.55 2.17 3.66
CA GLY A 64 -13.03 2.25 5.01
C GLY A 64 -12.11 1.09 5.36
N TYR A 65 -11.91 0.88 6.66
CA TYR A 65 -11.12 -0.22 7.18
C TYR A 65 -11.83 -1.56 6.98
N LEU A 66 -11.15 -2.52 6.36
CA LEU A 66 -11.64 -3.89 6.27
C LEU A 66 -11.41 -4.62 7.59
N ALA A 67 -12.50 -5.09 8.19
CA ALA A 67 -12.45 -5.90 9.40
C ALA A 67 -13.45 -7.06 9.32
N PHE A 68 -13.32 -8.02 10.24
CA PHE A 68 -14.25 -9.15 10.35
C PHE A 68 -14.92 -9.16 11.72
N LYS A 69 -16.27 -9.23 11.72
CA LYS A 69 -17.09 -9.19 12.95
C LYS A 69 -17.15 -10.50 13.72
N ARG A 70 -16.76 -11.62 13.10
CA ARG A 70 -16.81 -12.95 13.74
C ARG A 70 -15.58 -13.76 13.38
N PRO A 71 -15.12 -14.64 14.28
CA PRO A 71 -14.07 -15.58 13.95
C PRO A 71 -14.55 -16.60 12.90
N TRP A 72 -13.61 -17.13 12.14
CA TRP A 72 -13.80 -18.26 11.22
C TRP A 72 -12.84 -19.39 11.61
N PRO A 73 -13.03 -20.63 11.13
CA PRO A 73 -12.23 -21.78 11.58
C PRO A 73 -10.70 -21.58 11.43
N GLY A 74 -10.28 -20.96 10.34
CA GLY A 74 -8.87 -20.71 10.00
C GLY A 74 -8.24 -19.45 10.60
N ILE A 75 -8.94 -18.71 11.46
CA ILE A 75 -8.38 -17.48 12.05
C ILE A 75 -7.15 -17.81 12.92
N MET A 76 -6.10 -16.97 12.82
CA MET A 76 -4.94 -17.06 13.70
C MET A 76 -5.37 -17.00 15.17
N ARG A 77 -4.81 -17.89 16.00
CA ARG A 77 -5.17 -18.00 17.43
C ARG A 77 -4.33 -17.10 18.33
N THR A 78 -3.07 -16.90 17.97
CA THR A 78 -2.13 -16.06 18.73
C THR A 78 -0.86 -15.83 17.91
N LEU A 79 0.00 -14.93 18.39
CA LEU A 79 1.41 -14.89 18.02
C LEU A 79 2.22 -15.74 19.00
N PHE A 80 3.16 -16.54 18.48
CA PHE A 80 3.99 -17.43 19.30
C PHE A 80 4.76 -16.64 20.37
N GLY A 81 4.56 -16.99 21.64
CA GLY A 81 5.19 -16.34 22.78
C GLY A 81 4.76 -14.89 23.04
N ASN A 82 3.75 -14.36 22.34
CA ASN A 82 3.34 -12.96 22.48
C ASN A 82 1.85 -12.71 22.18
N HIS A 83 0.96 -13.20 23.06
CA HIS A 83 -0.48 -13.03 22.90
C HIS A 83 -0.93 -11.57 23.03
N GLU A 84 -0.30 -10.78 23.91
CA GLU A 84 -0.62 -9.37 24.10
C GLU A 84 -0.43 -8.56 22.80
N ARG A 85 0.63 -8.84 22.05
CA ARG A 85 0.85 -8.23 20.74
C ARG A 85 -0.19 -8.66 19.72
N PHE A 86 -0.66 -9.91 19.77
CA PHE A 86 -1.74 -10.38 18.91
C PHE A 86 -3.01 -9.56 19.15
N GLU A 87 -3.43 -9.44 20.42
CA GLU A 87 -4.61 -8.65 20.79
C GLU A 87 -4.45 -7.17 20.39
N THR A 88 -3.30 -6.58 20.73
CA THR A 88 -2.99 -5.17 20.42
C THR A 88 -3.01 -4.88 18.91
N THR A 89 -2.49 -5.80 18.10
CA THR A 89 -2.36 -5.59 16.65
C THR A 89 -3.70 -5.76 15.94
N TYR A 90 -4.47 -6.79 16.28
CA TYR A 90 -5.63 -7.20 15.48
C TYR A 90 -6.99 -6.83 16.09
N PHE A 91 -7.09 -6.53 17.39
CA PHE A 91 -8.39 -6.33 18.05
C PHE A 91 -8.53 -4.98 18.78
N LYS A 92 -7.41 -4.29 19.07
CA LYS A 92 -7.44 -3.06 19.86
C LYS A 92 -8.02 -1.86 19.11
N LYS A 93 -7.76 -1.72 17.80
CA LYS A 93 -8.24 -0.57 17.02
C LYS A 93 -9.76 -0.52 16.95
N PHE A 94 -10.39 -1.67 16.70
CA PHE A 94 -11.84 -1.81 16.63
C PHE A 94 -12.30 -2.97 17.54
N PRO A 95 -12.62 -2.70 18.82
CA PRO A 95 -13.03 -3.73 19.76
C PRO A 95 -14.19 -4.58 19.24
N GLY A 96 -14.05 -5.91 19.33
CA GLY A 96 -15.04 -6.87 18.82
C GLY A 96 -14.90 -7.21 17.33
N CYS A 97 -13.94 -6.61 16.62
CA CYS A 97 -13.62 -6.95 15.24
C CYS A 97 -12.15 -7.37 15.08
N TYR A 98 -11.88 -8.31 14.18
CA TYR A 98 -10.53 -8.60 13.72
C TYR A 98 -10.16 -7.62 12.61
N CYS A 99 -9.15 -6.78 12.85
CA CYS A 99 -8.65 -5.77 11.92
C CYS A 99 -7.60 -6.40 11.00
N THR A 100 -7.83 -6.36 9.70
CA THR A 100 -6.88 -6.91 8.71
C THR A 100 -5.62 -6.03 8.55
N GLY A 101 -5.79 -4.73 8.80
CA GLY A 101 -4.81 -3.71 8.42
C GLY A 101 -4.91 -3.32 6.94
N ASP A 102 -5.98 -3.71 6.26
CA ASP A 102 -6.25 -3.35 4.87
C ASP A 102 -7.47 -2.42 4.78
N GLY A 103 -7.42 -1.50 3.83
CA GLY A 103 -8.52 -0.66 3.41
C GLY A 103 -9.29 -1.35 2.30
N ALA A 104 -10.60 -1.14 2.26
CA ALA A 104 -11.42 -1.65 1.17
C ALA A 104 -12.60 -0.74 0.85
N ARG A 105 -13.05 -0.80 -0.40
CA ARG A 105 -14.27 -0.18 -0.91
C ARG A 105 -15.31 -1.27 -1.17
N ARG A 106 -16.57 -0.98 -0.84
CA ARG A 106 -17.74 -1.77 -1.22
C ARG A 106 -18.59 -0.96 -2.19
N ASP A 107 -19.00 -1.55 -3.31
CA ASP A 107 -19.88 -0.89 -4.28
C ASP A 107 -21.38 -1.17 -4.04
N GLU A 108 -22.22 -0.68 -4.95
CA GLU A 108 -23.69 -0.84 -4.92
C GLU A 108 -24.14 -2.29 -5.03
N ASP A 109 -23.37 -3.11 -5.73
CA ASP A 109 -23.64 -4.54 -5.89
C ASP A 109 -23.06 -5.39 -4.74
N GLY A 110 -22.35 -4.75 -3.82
CA GLY A 110 -21.80 -5.37 -2.61
C GLY A 110 -20.43 -6.02 -2.79
N TYR A 111 -19.78 -5.82 -3.94
CA TYR A 111 -18.42 -6.31 -4.16
C TYR A 111 -17.41 -5.51 -3.35
N PHE A 112 -16.44 -6.22 -2.78
CA PHE A 112 -15.33 -5.60 -2.06
C PHE A 112 -14.11 -5.44 -2.97
N TRP A 113 -13.44 -4.31 -2.83
CA TRP A 113 -12.24 -3.91 -3.54
C TRP A 113 -11.17 -3.54 -2.52
N ILE A 114 -10.10 -4.32 -2.42
CA ILE A 114 -9.01 -4.01 -1.49
C ILE A 114 -8.23 -2.81 -2.04
N THR A 115 -8.22 -1.71 -1.31
CA THR A 115 -7.58 -0.46 -1.72
C THR A 115 -6.13 -0.36 -1.25
N GLY A 116 -5.68 -1.28 -0.40
CA GLY A 116 -4.30 -1.45 0.02
C GLY A 116 -4.14 -1.53 1.54
N ARG A 117 -2.90 -1.48 2.01
CA ARG A 117 -2.58 -1.44 3.44
C ARG A 117 -2.97 -0.10 4.04
N VAL A 118 -3.72 -0.10 5.14
CA VAL A 118 -4.12 1.16 5.82
C VAL A 118 -2.94 1.90 6.40
N ASP A 119 -1.86 1.18 6.76
CA ASP A 119 -0.61 1.78 7.18
C ASP A 119 0.18 2.44 6.03
N ASP A 120 -0.24 2.19 4.80
CA ASP A 120 0.24 2.87 3.59
C ASP A 120 -0.87 3.74 2.94
N MET A 121 -1.98 4.02 3.63
CA MET A 121 -2.93 5.08 3.27
C MET A 121 -2.50 6.39 3.92
N LEU A 122 -2.76 7.51 3.23
CA LEU A 122 -2.45 8.84 3.75
C LEU A 122 -3.61 9.81 3.56
N ASN A 123 -3.70 10.81 4.44
CA ASN A 123 -4.70 11.86 4.40
C ASN A 123 -4.05 13.16 3.88
N VAL A 124 -4.28 13.47 2.61
CA VAL A 124 -3.80 14.71 1.99
C VAL A 124 -4.94 15.72 1.96
N SER A 125 -4.89 16.72 2.84
CA SER A 125 -5.87 17.81 2.89
C SER A 125 -7.34 17.32 3.01
N GLY A 126 -7.58 16.25 3.78
CA GLY A 126 -8.91 15.67 4.00
C GLY A 126 -9.28 14.55 3.04
N HIS A 127 -8.45 14.24 2.05
CA HIS A 127 -8.66 13.14 1.11
C HIS A 127 -7.85 11.91 1.54
N LEU A 128 -8.54 10.79 1.80
CA LEU A 128 -7.90 9.50 1.99
C LEU A 128 -7.41 9.00 0.63
N LEU A 129 -6.10 8.77 0.51
CA LEU A 129 -5.44 8.36 -0.72
C LEU A 129 -4.58 7.13 -0.47
N SER A 130 -4.74 6.14 -1.34
CA SER A 130 -3.88 4.94 -1.35
C SER A 130 -2.57 5.24 -2.07
N THR A 131 -1.44 4.90 -1.43
CA THR A 131 -0.13 4.94 -2.10
C THR A 131 -0.07 4.00 -3.30
N ALA A 132 -0.78 2.87 -3.26
CA ALA A 132 -0.79 1.88 -4.34
C ALA A 132 -1.37 2.46 -5.65
N GLU A 133 -2.37 3.33 -5.56
CA GLU A 133 -2.97 3.99 -6.74
C GLU A 133 -1.97 4.93 -7.42
N VAL A 134 -1.21 5.66 -6.61
CA VAL A 134 -0.14 6.55 -7.09
C VAL A 134 1.01 5.73 -7.67
N GLU A 135 1.44 4.66 -7.00
CA GLU A 135 2.47 3.72 -7.49
C GLU A 135 2.10 3.13 -8.84
N ALA A 136 0.86 2.65 -9.00
CA ALA A 136 0.36 2.11 -10.26
C ALA A 136 0.33 3.17 -11.37
N THR A 137 -0.04 4.41 -11.04
CA THR A 137 -0.07 5.51 -11.99
C THR A 137 1.32 5.92 -12.47
N LEU A 138 2.29 5.96 -11.55
CA LEU A 138 3.69 6.23 -11.87
C LEU A 138 4.32 5.10 -12.69
N SER A 139 4.10 3.84 -12.29
CA SER A 139 4.65 2.65 -12.95
C SER A 139 4.03 2.39 -14.32
N ALA A 140 2.83 2.92 -14.60
CA ALA A 140 2.24 2.90 -15.93
C ALA A 140 2.89 3.90 -16.91
N HIS A 141 3.91 4.66 -16.50
CA HIS A 141 4.67 5.52 -17.41
C HIS A 141 5.72 4.71 -18.19
N PRO A 142 5.83 4.83 -19.53
CA PRO A 142 6.72 4.00 -20.34
C PRO A 142 8.21 4.08 -19.98
N ASN A 143 8.61 5.15 -19.30
CA ASN A 143 10.00 5.41 -18.90
C ASN A 143 10.29 5.02 -17.43
N VAL A 144 9.33 4.45 -16.71
CA VAL A 144 9.47 4.03 -15.31
C VAL A 144 9.48 2.51 -15.23
N ALA A 145 10.49 1.95 -14.58
CA ALA A 145 10.56 0.54 -14.26
C ALA A 145 9.75 0.23 -13.01
N GLU A 146 10.00 1.00 -11.94
CA GLU A 146 9.38 0.79 -10.63
C GLU A 146 9.14 2.12 -9.92
N ALA A 147 8.08 2.15 -9.11
CA ALA A 147 7.80 3.25 -8.21
C ALA A 147 7.40 2.72 -6.83
N ALA A 148 7.79 3.45 -5.79
CA ALA A 148 7.31 3.26 -4.43
C ALA A 148 6.92 4.60 -3.82
N VAL A 149 5.82 4.64 -3.09
CA VAL A 149 5.28 5.89 -2.54
C VAL A 149 5.08 5.75 -1.04
N VAL A 150 5.45 6.80 -0.30
CA VAL A 150 5.27 6.88 1.15
C VAL A 150 4.68 8.23 1.56
N SER A 151 3.98 8.25 2.69
CA SER A 151 3.57 9.49 3.35
C SER A 151 4.77 10.22 3.94
N HIS A 152 4.78 11.55 3.81
CA HIS A 152 5.67 12.45 4.52
C HIS A 152 4.86 13.60 5.13
N GLY A 153 5.17 13.97 6.38
CA GLY A 153 4.49 15.08 7.06
C GLY A 153 4.68 16.42 6.32
N HIS A 154 3.63 17.22 6.26
CA HIS A 154 3.63 18.50 5.57
C HIS A 154 2.95 19.58 6.44
N PRO A 155 3.57 20.75 6.69
CA PRO A 155 3.03 21.77 7.60
C PRO A 155 1.60 22.23 7.27
N ILE A 156 1.30 22.41 5.98
CA ILE A 156 -0.01 22.88 5.51
C ILE A 156 -0.98 21.73 5.20
N LYS A 157 -0.54 20.69 4.47
CA LYS A 157 -1.41 19.62 3.98
C LYS A 157 -1.70 18.51 5.01
N GLY A 158 -1.00 18.53 6.15
CA GLY A 158 -0.94 17.42 7.11
C GLY A 158 0.05 16.36 6.62
N GLU A 159 -0.28 15.70 5.52
CA GLU A 159 0.58 14.74 4.83
C GLU A 159 0.74 15.09 3.35
N CYS A 160 1.79 14.57 2.74
CA CYS A 160 2.06 14.67 1.31
C CYS A 160 2.74 13.40 0.80
N LEU A 161 2.74 13.23 -0.53
CA LEU A 161 3.34 12.08 -1.20
C LEU A 161 4.83 12.30 -1.45
N TYR A 162 5.65 11.37 -0.98
CA TYR A 162 7.06 11.24 -1.32
C TYR A 162 7.25 9.99 -2.18
N CYS A 163 7.61 10.18 -3.45
CA CYS A 163 7.72 9.10 -4.42
C CYS A 163 9.19 8.78 -4.73
N PHE A 164 9.52 7.50 -4.78
CA PHE A 164 10.80 6.97 -5.23
C PHE A 164 10.58 6.34 -6.59
N VAL A 165 11.35 6.76 -7.59
CA VAL A 165 11.17 6.30 -8.97
C VAL A 165 12.49 5.75 -9.52
N THR A 166 12.40 4.54 -10.08
CA THR A 166 13.45 3.87 -10.84
C THR A 166 13.10 3.97 -12.32
N PRO A 167 13.84 4.76 -13.13
CA PRO A 167 13.66 4.78 -14.58
C PRO A 167 13.98 3.43 -15.22
N ASN A 168 13.46 3.20 -16.43
CA ASN A 168 13.88 2.07 -17.26
C ASN A 168 15.36 2.17 -17.66
N GLU A 169 15.97 1.03 -17.96
CA GLU A 169 17.37 0.98 -18.40
C GLU A 169 17.60 1.90 -19.61
N GLY A 170 18.68 2.69 -19.57
CA GLY A 170 19.01 3.69 -20.59
C GLY A 170 18.23 5.01 -20.50
N VAL A 171 17.20 5.10 -19.65
CA VAL A 171 16.48 6.35 -19.38
C VAL A 171 17.19 7.14 -18.29
N LYS A 172 17.48 8.42 -18.54
CA LYS A 172 18.01 9.33 -17.52
C LYS A 172 16.90 9.87 -16.64
N PHE A 173 17.08 9.83 -15.33
CA PHE A 173 16.23 10.58 -14.41
C PHE A 173 16.48 12.08 -14.60
N SER A 174 15.47 12.81 -15.07
CA SER A 174 15.56 14.23 -15.36
C SER A 174 14.38 15.02 -14.78
N LYS A 175 14.48 16.34 -14.81
CA LYS A 175 13.39 17.22 -14.38
C LYS A 175 12.18 17.07 -15.29
N GLU A 176 12.40 16.90 -16.59
CA GLU A 176 11.35 16.69 -17.58
C GLU A 176 10.55 15.42 -17.26
N LEU A 177 11.22 14.31 -16.97
CA LEU A 177 10.56 13.07 -16.54
C LEU A 177 9.78 13.28 -15.23
N THR A 178 10.34 14.02 -14.29
CA THR A 178 9.67 14.33 -13.01
C THR A 178 8.39 15.13 -13.23
N ASP A 179 8.43 16.15 -14.09
CA ASP A 179 7.28 17.01 -14.40
C ASP A 179 6.20 16.24 -15.16
N GLU A 180 6.59 15.36 -16.10
CA GLU A 180 5.68 14.44 -16.80
C GLU A 180 4.96 13.49 -15.84
N LEU A 181 5.69 12.90 -14.87
CA LEU A 181 5.11 12.00 -13.88
C LEU A 181 4.12 12.73 -12.95
N LYS A 182 4.48 13.94 -12.48
CA LYS A 182 3.57 14.77 -11.68
C LYS A 182 2.29 15.11 -12.46
N LYS A 183 2.43 15.48 -13.73
CA LYS A 183 1.30 15.75 -14.63
C LYS A 183 0.41 14.52 -14.80
N LYS A 184 0.99 13.36 -15.04
CA LYS A 184 0.24 12.09 -15.21
C LYS A 184 -0.58 11.72 -13.96
N VAL A 185 0.01 11.85 -12.77
CA VAL A 185 -0.72 11.60 -11.52
C VAL A 185 -1.86 12.59 -11.34
N ARG A 186 -1.60 13.88 -11.62
CA ARG A 186 -2.62 14.94 -11.55
C ARG A 186 -3.79 14.71 -12.50
N GLU A 187 -3.52 14.24 -13.71
CA GLU A 187 -4.54 13.97 -14.73
C GLU A 187 -5.37 12.72 -14.41
N LYS A 188 -4.73 11.67 -13.87
CA LYS A 188 -5.40 10.38 -13.62
C LYS A 188 -6.16 10.32 -12.29
N ILE A 189 -5.58 10.84 -11.21
CA ILE A 189 -6.14 10.75 -9.86
C ILE A 189 -6.70 12.11 -9.42
N GLY A 190 -5.95 13.18 -9.66
CA GLY A 190 -6.40 14.54 -9.38
C GLY A 190 -5.32 15.42 -8.73
N PRO A 191 -5.58 16.73 -8.59
CA PRO A 191 -4.61 17.68 -8.06
C PRO A 191 -4.13 17.36 -6.64
N PHE A 192 -5.00 16.83 -5.78
CA PHE A 192 -4.68 16.47 -4.39
C PHE A 192 -3.67 15.32 -4.30
N ALA A 193 -3.61 14.45 -5.31
CA ALA A 193 -2.68 13.32 -5.39
C ALA A 193 -1.35 13.67 -6.07
N THR A 194 -1.12 14.93 -6.45
CA THR A 194 0.14 15.33 -7.11
C THR A 194 1.32 15.11 -6.15
N PRO A 195 2.37 14.35 -6.54
CA PRO A 195 3.54 14.16 -5.71
C PRO A 195 4.23 15.45 -5.31
N GLU A 196 4.54 15.60 -4.01
CA GLU A 196 5.36 16.72 -3.53
C GLU A 196 6.80 16.50 -3.99
N VAL A 197 7.30 15.30 -3.74
CA VAL A 197 8.66 14.86 -4.10
C VAL A 197 8.61 13.65 -5.01
N ILE A 198 9.44 13.69 -6.05
CA ILE A 198 9.84 12.51 -6.82
C ILE A 198 11.36 12.44 -6.76
N GLN A 199 11.87 11.45 -6.05
CA GLN A 199 13.29 11.18 -5.86
C GLN A 199 13.76 10.09 -6.82
N HIS A 200 14.96 10.28 -7.37
CA HIS A 200 15.66 9.23 -8.10
C HIS A 200 16.08 8.10 -7.16
N ALA A 201 15.57 6.90 -7.45
CA ALA A 201 15.93 5.66 -6.77
C ALA A 201 16.44 4.66 -7.80
N PRO A 202 17.76 4.51 -7.99
CA PRO A 202 18.33 3.50 -8.90
C PRO A 202 17.90 2.06 -8.58
N GLY A 203 17.45 1.83 -7.34
CA GLY A 203 16.82 0.61 -6.87
C GLY A 203 15.98 0.90 -5.63
N LEU A 204 15.05 -0.02 -5.34
CA LEU A 204 14.22 0.04 -4.14
C LEU A 204 14.70 -0.99 -3.11
N PRO A 205 14.64 -0.69 -1.80
CA PRO A 205 15.08 -1.62 -0.77
C PRO A 205 14.10 -2.79 -0.71
N LYS A 206 14.51 -3.94 -1.24
CA LYS A 206 13.67 -5.15 -1.32
C LYS A 206 14.26 -6.28 -0.49
N THR A 207 13.40 -7.07 0.12
CA THR A 207 13.78 -8.35 0.72
C THR A 207 14.26 -9.31 -0.37
N ARG A 208 14.93 -10.41 0.01
CA ARG A 208 15.27 -11.51 -0.91
C ARG A 208 14.05 -12.16 -1.59
N SER A 209 12.84 -11.94 -1.07
CA SER A 209 11.58 -12.37 -1.68
C SER A 209 10.96 -11.33 -2.63
N GLY A 210 11.63 -10.19 -2.86
CA GLY A 210 11.19 -9.11 -3.74
C GLY A 210 10.23 -8.09 -3.11
N LYS A 211 9.91 -8.21 -1.82
CA LYS A 211 9.00 -7.27 -1.14
C LYS A 211 9.72 -5.95 -0.85
N ILE A 212 9.14 -4.83 -1.28
CA ILE A 212 9.63 -3.49 -0.98
C ILE A 212 9.48 -3.21 0.52
N MET A 213 10.57 -2.84 1.18
CA MET A 213 10.61 -2.47 2.59
C MET A 213 10.25 -0.99 2.77
N ARG A 214 8.97 -0.64 2.63
CA ARG A 214 8.46 0.76 2.74
C ARG A 214 8.83 1.47 4.05
N ARG A 215 9.01 0.71 5.13
CA ARG A 215 9.52 1.24 6.41
C ARG A 215 10.86 1.96 6.25
N ILE A 216 11.75 1.45 5.40
CA ILE A 216 13.05 2.07 5.12
C ILE A 216 12.86 3.34 4.30
N LEU A 217 12.01 3.30 3.27
CA LEU A 217 11.71 4.46 2.44
C LEU A 217 11.11 5.62 3.26
N ARG A 218 10.22 5.33 4.22
CA ARG A 218 9.71 6.33 5.17
C ARG A 218 10.83 6.99 5.98
N LYS A 219 11.79 6.19 6.48
CA LYS A 219 12.95 6.68 7.21
C LYS A 219 13.86 7.55 6.35
N VAL A 220 14.10 7.16 5.10
CA VAL A 220 14.84 7.98 4.11
C VAL A 220 14.13 9.32 3.89
N ALA A 221 12.82 9.31 3.62
CA ALA A 221 12.06 10.54 3.40
C ALA A 221 12.18 11.50 4.60
N GLN A 222 12.09 10.95 5.83
CA GLN A 222 12.24 11.67 7.10
C GLN A 222 13.69 12.05 7.47
N ASN A 223 14.69 11.67 6.67
CA ASN A 223 16.12 11.80 6.99
C ASN A 223 16.55 11.08 8.28
N ASP A 224 15.86 10.01 8.67
CA ASP A 224 16.17 9.24 9.86
C ASP A 224 17.06 8.04 9.52
N ARG A 225 18.32 8.11 9.94
CA ARG A 225 19.32 7.06 9.71
C ARG A 225 19.13 5.83 10.63
N ASN A 226 18.21 5.87 11.60
CA ASN A 226 17.87 4.73 12.44
C ASN A 226 16.87 3.79 11.75
N ILE A 227 17.41 2.99 10.84
CA ILE A 227 16.63 2.12 9.93
C ILE A 227 16.37 0.73 10.55
N GLY A 228 16.97 0.42 11.71
CA GLY A 228 16.82 -0.87 12.37
C GLY A 228 17.43 -2.03 11.56
N ASP A 229 16.86 -3.23 11.71
CA ASP A 229 17.37 -4.43 11.04
C ASP A 229 17.15 -4.40 9.52
N ILE A 230 18.24 -4.63 8.79
CA ILE A 230 18.34 -4.64 7.32
C ILE A 230 18.87 -5.98 6.77
N SER A 231 19.11 -6.97 7.63
CA SER A 231 19.75 -8.26 7.28
C SER A 231 18.99 -9.09 6.23
N THR A 232 17.71 -8.77 5.99
CA THR A 232 16.86 -9.45 5.01
C THR A 232 16.86 -8.79 3.63
N LEU A 233 17.50 -7.62 3.48
CA LEU A 233 17.63 -6.95 2.20
C LEU A 233 18.44 -7.78 1.20
N ALA A 234 18.07 -7.66 -0.07
CA ALA A 234 18.82 -8.24 -1.18
C ALA A 234 20.09 -7.43 -1.46
N ASP A 235 20.01 -6.11 -1.37
CA ASP A 235 21.12 -5.18 -1.50
C ASP A 235 21.01 -4.11 -0.41
N GLU A 236 21.98 -4.06 0.50
CA GLU A 236 22.05 -3.07 1.57
C GLU A 236 22.63 -1.74 1.07
N GLY A 237 23.45 -1.76 0.02
CA GLY A 237 24.13 -0.58 -0.52
C GLY A 237 23.17 0.47 -1.07
N ILE A 238 21.98 0.04 -1.50
CA ILE A 238 20.94 0.94 -1.98
C ILE A 238 20.51 1.98 -0.95
N ILE A 239 20.62 1.68 0.34
CA ILE A 239 20.21 2.59 1.42
C ILE A 239 21.00 3.89 1.35
N GLU A 240 22.34 3.81 1.22
CA GLU A 240 23.18 5.00 1.22
C GLU A 240 22.91 5.87 0.00
N VAL A 241 22.71 5.24 -1.17
CA VAL A 241 22.33 5.92 -2.41
C VAL A 241 21.01 6.67 -2.24
N LEU A 242 20.04 6.07 -1.54
CA LEU A 242 18.76 6.72 -1.27
C LEU A 242 18.89 7.92 -0.32
N PHE A 243 19.76 7.89 0.69
CA PHE A 243 20.03 9.08 1.50
C PHE A 243 20.78 10.16 0.72
N GLN A 244 21.74 9.79 -0.13
CA GLN A 244 22.49 10.74 -0.95
C GLN A 244 21.60 11.46 -1.96
N ASN A 245 20.64 10.75 -2.57
CA ASN A 245 19.69 11.31 -3.52
C ASN A 245 18.46 11.95 -2.86
N ARG A 246 18.42 12.02 -1.52
CA ARG A 246 17.27 12.54 -0.78
C ARG A 246 16.98 13.99 -1.18
N ILE A 247 15.70 14.30 -1.35
CA ILE A 247 15.23 15.66 -1.64
C ILE A 247 14.54 16.20 -0.39
N GLU A 248 14.97 17.38 0.06
CA GLU A 248 14.33 18.08 1.17
C GLU A 248 13.02 18.72 0.75
N ILE A 249 11.96 18.45 1.51
CA ILE A 249 10.72 19.22 1.44
C ILE A 249 10.94 20.51 2.23
N LYS A 250 10.96 21.64 1.51
CA LYS A 250 11.02 22.95 2.15
C LYS A 250 9.69 23.21 2.85
N ALA A 251 9.75 23.51 4.15
CA ALA A 251 8.62 23.88 4.97
C ALA A 251 8.01 25.22 4.54
#